data_AF-A0A9D2MZV2-F1
#
_entry.id   AF-A0A9D2MZV2-F1
#
_cell.length_a   1.000
_cell.length_b   1.000
_cell.length_c   1.000
_cell.angle_alpha   90.00
_cell.angle_beta   90.00
_cell.angle_gamma   90.00
#
_symmetry.space_group_name_H-M   'P 1'
#
loop_
_entity.id
_entity.type
_entity.pdbx_description
1 polymer ?
#
loop_
_entity_poly.entity_id
_entity_poly.type
_entity_poly.pdbx_seq_one_letter_code
_entity_poly.pdbx_strand_id
1 'polypeptide(L)'
;MKRTKIICTMGPNTNDKNIMMELAKNGMDVARFNFSHGDYDEHLGRLELLKEVRKELDIPVAALLDTKGPEIRTGLLKDGKKVVLKEGQTYTLTTEETVGDETRGYINYDGLNADVTAGNKILIDDGLIELEVEEVKGPEIVCKVINGGELGEKKGVNVPNVKIKLPALTEKDKEDIRFGIKQGFDFIAASFVRTADCIREIKEMLDEAGSSMKVIAKIENAEGIENLDSIIEAADGIMVARGDMGVEIPAEKVPHIQKRIIRKCNEACKTVITATQMLDSMIRNPRPTRAEVTDVANAVYDGTDAIMLSGETAMGKYPVEAVKMMVSIAEETETHLDYTNYRQRKVSEQNMKNISNAVCFASVSTAHDVEADVIIAPSISGFTSMMLSKWRPGARIIGMSPSMATVRQMQLQWGVIPVWSRRAESTDELIDNSTEELKAKGLVHSGELAVITAGVVTYARRHEAATQTNIMRIINID
;
A
#
# COMPACT_ATOMS: atom_id res chain seq x y z
N MET A 1 2.21 22.08 -1.05
CA MET A 1 1.62 21.07 -0.15
C MET A 1 1.47 19.80 -0.94
N LYS A 2 2.22 18.78 -0.50
CA LYS A 2 2.25 17.43 -1.05
C LYS A 2 0.86 16.81 -1.19
N ARG A 3 0.61 16.14 -2.32
CA ARG A 3 -0.63 15.41 -2.61
C ARG A 3 -0.45 13.90 -2.53
N THR A 4 0.64 13.38 -3.09
CA THR A 4 1.02 11.97 -3.01
C THR A 4 1.36 11.60 -1.58
N LYS A 5 0.76 10.53 -1.07
CA LYS A 5 0.85 10.11 0.32
C LYS A 5 2.16 9.39 0.61
N ILE A 6 2.68 9.48 1.83
CA ILE A 6 3.93 8.84 2.24
C ILE A 6 3.65 7.81 3.33
N ILE A 7 4.07 6.59 3.06
CA ILE A 7 4.04 5.48 4.01
C ILE A 7 5.46 5.27 4.54
N CYS A 8 5.62 5.24 5.85
CA CYS A 8 6.90 4.96 6.51
C CYS A 8 6.82 3.62 7.25
N THR A 9 7.78 2.74 7.01
CA THR A 9 7.86 1.48 7.77
C THR A 9 8.44 1.72 9.15
N MET A 10 7.76 1.19 10.16
CA MET A 10 8.16 1.20 11.56
C MET A 10 9.19 0.11 11.81
N GLY A 11 10.17 0.39 12.67
CA GLY A 11 11.24 -0.53 13.03
C GLY A 11 12.03 -0.02 14.24
N PRO A 12 13.27 -0.51 14.46
CA PRO A 12 14.10 -0.10 15.60
C PRO A 12 14.23 1.41 15.80
N ASN A 13 14.35 2.19 14.73
CA ASN A 13 14.43 3.67 14.84
C ASN A 13 13.16 4.30 15.41
N THR A 14 12.00 3.75 15.05
CA THR A 14 10.69 4.28 15.45
C THR A 14 10.23 3.72 16.79
N ASN A 15 11.11 3.03 17.53
CA ASN A 15 10.92 2.79 18.96
C ASN A 15 11.21 4.07 19.78
N ASP A 16 11.85 5.08 19.17
CA ASP A 16 11.97 6.43 19.74
C ASP A 16 10.79 7.31 19.31
N LYS A 17 10.01 7.78 20.29
CA LYS A 17 8.87 8.68 20.09
C LYS A 17 9.28 9.98 19.39
N ASN A 18 10.46 10.51 19.67
CA ASN A 18 10.94 11.76 19.06
C ASN A 18 11.12 11.59 17.55
N ILE A 19 11.70 10.47 17.13
CA ILE A 19 11.82 10.15 15.70
C ILE A 19 10.42 10.01 15.08
N MET A 20 9.50 9.27 15.71
CA MET A 20 8.14 9.11 15.19
C MET A 20 7.39 10.44 15.06
N MET A 21 7.54 11.35 16.03
CA MET A 21 7.01 12.72 15.95
C MET A 21 7.61 13.48 14.77
N GLU A 22 8.92 13.40 14.57
CA GLU A 22 9.58 14.06 13.44
C GLU A 22 9.14 13.47 12.10
N LEU A 23 8.95 12.14 11.99
CA LEU A 23 8.38 11.55 10.77
C LEU A 23 6.98 12.08 10.48
N ALA A 24 6.11 12.15 11.50
CA ALA A 24 4.75 12.68 11.38
C ALA A 24 4.73 14.16 10.95
N LYS A 25 5.49 15.03 11.63
CA LYS A 25 5.57 16.47 11.29
C LYS A 25 6.13 16.71 9.88
N ASN A 26 7.06 15.87 9.44
CA ASN A 26 7.74 16.04 8.16
C ASN A 26 7.05 15.30 7.00
N GLY A 27 5.84 14.76 7.19
CA GLY A 27 4.97 14.33 6.08
C GLY A 27 4.64 12.84 6.00
N MET A 28 4.87 12.06 7.06
CA MET A 28 4.35 10.68 7.16
C MET A 28 2.81 10.70 7.28
N ASP A 29 2.12 10.10 6.30
CA ASP A 29 0.66 9.94 6.31
C ASP A 29 0.23 8.61 6.93
N VAL A 30 1.04 7.56 6.76
CA VAL A 30 0.75 6.19 7.22
C VAL A 30 2.00 5.53 7.81
N ALA A 31 1.85 4.87 8.95
CA ALA A 31 2.84 4.03 9.59
C ALA A 31 2.59 2.56 9.22
N ARG A 32 3.55 1.94 8.52
CA ARG A 32 3.52 0.52 8.14
C ARG A 32 4.21 -0.33 9.20
N PHE A 33 3.55 -1.39 9.65
CA PHE A 33 4.06 -2.38 10.58
C PHE A 33 4.28 -3.67 9.82
N ASN A 34 5.53 -4.11 9.68
CA ASN A 34 5.89 -5.30 8.93
C ASN A 34 5.90 -6.54 9.83
N PHE A 35 4.89 -7.41 9.71
CA PHE A 35 4.72 -8.59 10.58
C PHE A 35 5.56 -9.80 10.15
N SER A 36 6.37 -9.65 9.10
CA SER A 36 7.49 -10.59 8.81
C SER A 36 8.56 -10.58 9.90
N HIS A 37 8.61 -9.53 10.72
CA HIS A 37 9.54 -9.36 11.83
C HIS A 37 8.83 -8.86 13.09
N GLY A 38 9.47 -9.06 14.25
CA GLY A 38 8.93 -8.63 15.54
C GLY A 38 7.77 -9.51 16.03
N ASP A 39 7.54 -9.48 17.33
CA ASP A 39 6.37 -10.10 17.96
C ASP A 39 5.24 -9.08 18.19
N TYR A 40 4.12 -9.54 18.73
CA TYR A 40 2.97 -8.68 18.99
C TYR A 40 3.22 -7.62 20.06
N ASP A 41 4.13 -7.86 21.02
CA ASP A 41 4.44 -6.90 22.07
C ASP A 41 5.23 -5.72 21.48
N GLU A 42 6.19 -5.98 20.59
CA GLU A 42 6.89 -4.95 19.84
C GLU A 42 5.94 -4.11 18.96
N HIS A 43 5.06 -4.78 18.21
CA HIS A 43 4.10 -4.08 17.33
C HIS A 43 3.09 -3.26 18.14
N LEU A 44 2.63 -3.78 19.27
CA LEU A 44 1.75 -3.05 20.18
C LEU A 44 2.44 -1.82 20.76
N GLY A 45 3.68 -1.95 21.23
CA GLY A 45 4.44 -0.82 21.76
C GLY A 45 4.60 0.32 20.74
N ARG A 46 4.94 -0.01 19.49
CA ARG A 46 5.02 0.97 18.39
C ARG A 46 3.67 1.60 18.07
N LEU A 47 2.57 0.84 18.15
CA LEU A 47 1.22 1.36 17.90
C LEU A 47 0.76 2.33 18.99
N GLU A 48 1.08 2.05 20.26
CA GLU A 48 0.77 2.96 21.37
C GLU A 48 1.56 4.28 21.24
N LEU A 49 2.84 4.22 20.88
CA LEU A 49 3.61 5.43 20.54
C LEU A 49 2.94 6.22 19.40
N LEU A 50 2.47 5.55 18.36
CA LEU A 50 1.77 6.21 17.25
C LEU A 50 0.47 6.90 17.73
N LYS A 51 -0.29 6.27 18.64
CA LYS A 51 -1.49 6.86 19.24
C LYS A 51 -1.16 8.11 20.07
N GLU A 52 -0.06 8.11 20.81
CA GLU A 52 0.43 9.30 21.53
C GLU A 52 0.80 10.43 20.56
N VAL A 53 1.58 10.12 19.51
CA VAL A 53 2.01 11.10 18.50
C VAL A 53 0.80 11.71 17.77
N ARG A 54 -0.20 10.90 17.40
CA ARG A 54 -1.45 11.39 16.81
C ARG A 54 -2.13 12.43 17.69
N LYS A 55 -2.21 12.17 19.00
CA LYS A 55 -2.85 13.05 19.98
C LYS A 55 -2.07 14.35 20.19
N GLU A 56 -0.75 14.26 20.31
CA GLU A 56 0.11 15.42 20.57
C GLU A 56 0.19 16.37 19.37
N LEU A 57 0.15 15.83 18.15
CA LEU A 57 0.27 16.64 16.93
C LEU A 57 -1.08 17.01 16.29
N ASP A 58 -2.20 16.41 16.73
CA ASP A 58 -3.50 16.46 16.06
C ASP A 58 -3.43 16.05 14.57
N ILE A 59 -2.57 15.06 14.26
CA ILE A 59 -2.39 14.52 12.89
C ILE A 59 -2.94 13.08 12.83
N PRO A 60 -3.87 12.77 11.91
CA PRO A 60 -4.50 11.46 11.86
C PRO A 60 -3.66 10.43 11.09
N VAL A 61 -2.37 10.24 11.42
CA VAL A 61 -1.49 9.26 10.76
C VAL A 61 -2.15 7.87 10.80
N ALA A 62 -2.29 7.15 9.68
CA ALA A 62 -2.93 5.82 9.69
C ALA A 62 -1.96 4.71 10.10
N ALA A 63 -2.48 3.56 10.55
CA ALA A 63 -1.70 2.35 10.82
C ALA A 63 -2.01 1.27 9.78
N LEU A 64 -0.98 0.75 9.13
CA LEU A 64 -1.05 -0.31 8.13
C LEU A 64 -0.32 -1.54 8.63
N LEU A 65 -1.04 -2.66 8.76
CA LEU A 65 -0.48 -3.97 9.07
C LEU A 65 -0.06 -4.62 7.75
N ASP A 66 1.21 -4.99 7.58
CA ASP A 66 1.68 -5.73 6.41
C ASP A 66 1.94 -7.19 6.82
N THR A 67 1.15 -8.11 6.25
CA THR A 67 1.20 -9.53 6.60
C THR A 67 2.47 -10.15 6.04
N LYS A 68 2.93 -11.24 6.65
CA LYS A 68 4.10 -11.96 6.17
C LYS A 68 3.82 -12.67 4.84
N GLY A 69 2.63 -13.27 4.75
CA GLY A 69 2.18 -14.02 3.59
C GLY A 69 2.80 -15.42 3.48
N PRO A 70 2.25 -16.24 2.57
CA PRO A 70 2.77 -17.56 2.26
C PRO A 70 4.08 -17.45 1.46
N GLU A 71 5.18 -17.96 2.00
CA GLU A 71 6.50 -17.95 1.36
C GLU A 71 7.22 -19.29 1.52
N ILE A 72 8.04 -19.63 0.54
CA ILE A 72 8.94 -20.79 0.61
C ILE A 72 10.30 -20.29 1.14
N ARG A 73 10.88 -21.04 2.07
CA ARG A 73 12.18 -20.78 2.67
C ARG A 73 13.03 -22.02 2.79
N THR A 74 14.34 -21.83 2.74
CA THR A 74 15.32 -22.87 3.07
C THR A 74 15.32 -23.20 4.57
N GLY A 75 15.75 -24.42 4.90
CA GLY A 75 15.87 -24.92 6.25
C GLY A 75 17.08 -24.40 7.03
N LEU A 76 17.41 -25.12 8.09
CA LEU A 76 18.64 -24.95 8.86
C LEU A 76 19.82 -25.55 8.11
N LEU A 77 21.01 -25.02 8.36
CA LEU A 77 22.26 -25.50 7.79
C LEU A 77 23.15 -26.09 8.89
N LYS A 78 24.04 -26.99 8.48
CA LYS A 78 24.98 -27.64 9.40
C LYS A 78 25.77 -26.59 10.21
N ASP A 79 25.74 -26.76 11.52
CA ASP A 79 26.36 -25.86 12.50
C ASP A 79 25.89 -24.38 12.43
N GLY A 80 24.75 -24.10 11.79
CA GLY A 80 24.25 -22.75 11.56
C GLY A 80 25.15 -21.90 10.64
N LYS A 81 26.07 -22.54 9.91
CA LYS A 81 27.04 -21.86 9.06
C LYS A 81 26.53 -21.77 7.63
N LYS A 82 26.82 -20.64 6.99
CA LYS A 82 26.60 -20.49 5.55
C LYS A 82 27.42 -21.51 4.78
N VAL A 83 26.86 -22.02 3.70
CA VAL A 83 27.52 -22.92 2.76
C VAL A 83 27.68 -22.24 1.41
N VAL A 84 28.73 -22.59 0.65
CA VAL A 84 28.98 -22.01 -0.67
C VAL A 84 28.54 -22.98 -1.75
N LEU A 85 27.56 -22.57 -2.55
CA LEU A 85 27.15 -23.32 -3.73
C LEU A 85 27.97 -22.88 -4.93
N LYS A 86 28.63 -23.83 -5.62
CA LYS A 86 29.47 -23.54 -6.78
C LYS A 86 28.69 -23.72 -8.08
N GLU A 87 28.91 -22.83 -9.03
CA GLU A 87 28.36 -22.96 -10.39
C GLU A 87 28.72 -24.32 -11.00
N GLY A 88 27.73 -24.94 -11.64
CA GLY A 88 27.84 -26.25 -12.30
C GLY A 88 27.71 -27.46 -11.38
N GLN A 89 27.71 -27.28 -10.06
CA GLN A 89 27.53 -28.41 -9.13
C GLN A 89 26.06 -28.86 -9.06
N THR A 90 25.84 -30.12 -8.69
CA THR A 90 24.51 -30.61 -8.33
C THR A 90 24.16 -30.21 -6.90
N TYR A 91 22.95 -29.69 -6.70
CA TYR A 91 22.39 -29.37 -5.40
C TYR A 91 20.97 -29.90 -5.31
N THR A 92 20.64 -30.62 -4.25
CA THR A 92 19.32 -31.23 -4.09
C THR A 92 18.49 -30.47 -3.05
N LEU A 93 17.32 -29.98 -3.45
CA LEU A 93 16.32 -29.49 -2.50
C LEU A 93 15.40 -30.64 -2.09
N THR A 94 15.05 -30.71 -0.81
CA THR A 94 14.17 -31.76 -0.28
C THR A 94 13.01 -31.16 0.50
N THR A 95 11.84 -31.78 0.38
CA THR A 95 10.67 -31.47 1.20
C THR A 95 10.64 -32.25 2.53
N GLU A 96 11.56 -33.19 2.73
CA GLU A 96 11.75 -33.87 4.02
C GLU A 96 12.67 -33.06 4.93
N GLU A 97 12.22 -32.80 6.17
CA GLU A 97 12.96 -32.01 7.15
C GLU A 97 14.34 -32.62 7.43
N THR A 98 15.38 -31.85 7.11
CA THR A 98 16.77 -32.23 7.33
C THR A 98 17.65 -30.99 7.50
N VAL A 99 18.81 -31.18 8.13
CA VAL A 99 19.84 -30.14 8.21
C VAL A 99 20.59 -30.12 6.88
N GLY A 100 20.59 -28.96 6.21
CA GLY A 100 21.23 -28.79 4.91
C GLY A 100 22.74 -28.61 4.99
N ASP A 101 23.41 -28.83 3.86
CA ASP A 101 24.83 -28.62 3.63
C ASP A 101 25.08 -28.11 2.20
N GLU A 102 26.31 -28.19 1.69
CA GLU A 102 26.68 -27.77 0.33
C GLU A 102 26.13 -28.65 -0.80
N THR A 103 25.53 -29.80 -0.49
CA THR A 103 24.98 -30.77 -1.45
C THR A 103 23.46 -30.93 -1.37
N ARG A 104 22.86 -30.70 -0.20
CA ARG A 104 21.40 -30.86 0.01
C ARG A 104 20.83 -29.78 0.93
N GLY A 105 19.58 -29.39 0.72
CA GLY A 105 18.89 -28.42 1.58
C GLY A 105 17.39 -28.70 1.73
N TYR A 106 16.87 -28.53 2.94
CA TYR A 106 15.42 -28.59 3.20
C TYR A 106 14.72 -27.31 2.74
N ILE A 107 13.46 -27.42 2.33
CA ILE A 107 12.54 -26.31 2.09
C ILE A 107 11.24 -26.50 2.88
N ASN A 108 10.68 -25.42 3.41
CA ASN A 108 9.48 -25.46 4.25
C ASN A 108 8.13 -25.63 3.51
N TYR A 109 8.16 -26.04 2.23
CA TYR A 109 6.96 -26.25 1.43
C TYR A 109 6.93 -27.63 0.79
N ASP A 110 6.16 -28.53 1.40
CA ASP A 110 6.07 -29.93 1.03
C ASP A 110 5.50 -30.18 -0.37
N GLY A 111 4.83 -29.18 -0.96
CA GLY A 111 4.24 -29.28 -2.30
C GLY A 111 5.21 -28.96 -3.44
N LEU A 112 6.42 -28.46 -3.16
CA LEU A 112 7.25 -27.90 -4.24
C LEU A 112 7.65 -28.94 -5.29
N ASN A 113 7.97 -30.15 -4.85
CA ASN A 113 8.31 -31.28 -5.72
C ASN A 113 7.18 -31.64 -6.69
N ALA A 114 5.92 -31.36 -6.35
CA ALA A 114 4.77 -31.59 -7.22
C ALA A 114 4.47 -30.38 -8.14
N ASP A 115 4.98 -29.20 -7.81
CA ASP A 115 4.76 -27.97 -8.57
C ASP A 115 5.84 -27.74 -9.64
N VAL A 116 7.06 -28.23 -9.42
CA VAL A 116 8.19 -28.06 -10.37
C VAL A 116 8.43 -29.25 -11.28
N THR A 117 9.05 -28.98 -12.41
CA THR A 117 9.43 -29.96 -13.43
C THR A 117 10.82 -29.64 -13.98
N ALA A 118 11.44 -30.60 -14.67
CA ALA A 118 12.74 -30.41 -15.31
C ALA A 118 12.74 -29.16 -16.22
N GLY A 119 13.79 -28.35 -16.10
CA GLY A 119 13.94 -27.06 -16.79
C GLY A 119 13.32 -25.86 -16.06
N ASN A 120 12.58 -26.05 -14.96
CA ASN A 120 12.16 -24.92 -14.13
C ASN A 120 13.35 -24.32 -13.37
N LYS A 121 13.27 -23.01 -13.11
CA LYS A 121 14.27 -22.27 -12.34
C LYS A 121 13.81 -22.11 -10.90
N ILE A 122 14.73 -22.27 -9.97
CA ILE A 122 14.52 -21.98 -8.55
C ILE A 122 15.55 -20.94 -8.13
N LEU A 123 15.07 -19.84 -7.58
CA LEU A 123 15.85 -18.71 -7.12
C LEU A 123 15.90 -18.74 -5.59
N ILE A 124 17.07 -18.50 -5.00
CA ILE A 124 17.26 -18.46 -3.55
C ILE A 124 17.93 -17.15 -3.14
N ASP A 125 17.50 -16.59 -2.01
CA ASP A 125 18.00 -15.34 -1.43
C ASP A 125 17.85 -14.16 -2.41
N ASP A 126 16.59 -13.86 -2.76
CA ASP A 126 16.20 -12.78 -3.68
C ASP A 126 16.85 -12.90 -5.08
N GLY A 127 17.06 -14.14 -5.54
CA GLY A 127 17.67 -14.44 -6.83
C GLY A 127 19.19 -14.38 -6.85
N LEU A 128 19.86 -14.25 -5.69
CA LEU A 128 21.31 -14.32 -5.60
C LEU A 128 21.85 -15.67 -6.11
N ILE A 129 21.16 -16.75 -5.76
CA ILE A 129 21.50 -18.12 -6.21
C ILE A 129 20.43 -18.57 -7.20
N GLU A 130 20.85 -19.09 -8.34
CA GLU A 130 19.96 -19.65 -9.37
C GLU A 130 20.24 -21.15 -9.54
N LEU A 131 19.19 -21.94 -9.44
CA LEU A 131 19.18 -23.37 -9.67
C LEU A 131 18.29 -23.69 -10.87
N GLU A 132 18.65 -24.69 -11.66
CA GLU A 132 17.81 -25.27 -12.71
C GLU A 132 17.48 -26.71 -12.34
N VAL A 133 16.18 -27.05 -12.30
CA VAL A 133 15.72 -28.40 -11.96
C VAL A 133 16.13 -29.36 -13.09
N GLU A 134 16.90 -30.38 -12.76
CA GLU A 134 17.27 -31.46 -13.69
C GLU A 134 16.22 -32.58 -13.67
N GLU A 135 15.80 -32.99 -12.47
CA GLU A 135 14.80 -34.04 -12.26
C GLU A 135 14.15 -33.95 -10.88
N VAL A 136 12.96 -34.54 -10.74
CA VAL A 136 12.26 -34.69 -9.46
C VAL A 136 12.11 -36.18 -9.15
N LYS A 137 12.53 -36.59 -7.95
CA LYS A 137 12.52 -37.98 -7.45
C LYS A 137 11.87 -38.05 -6.08
N GLY A 138 10.55 -38.25 -6.04
CA GLY A 138 9.81 -38.26 -4.78
C GLY A 138 9.92 -36.89 -4.10
N PRO A 139 10.44 -36.80 -2.85
CA PRO A 139 10.63 -35.51 -2.16
C PRO A 139 11.85 -34.72 -2.63
N GLU A 140 12.73 -35.33 -3.44
CA GLU A 140 14.00 -34.73 -3.88
C GLU A 140 13.82 -33.98 -5.21
N ILE A 141 14.30 -32.75 -5.25
CA ILE A 141 14.36 -31.89 -6.43
C ILE A 141 15.84 -31.70 -6.76
N VAL A 142 16.34 -32.50 -7.70
CA VAL A 142 17.74 -32.47 -8.10
C VAL A 142 17.94 -31.29 -9.05
N CYS A 143 18.82 -30.38 -8.69
CA CYS A 143 19.08 -29.17 -9.45
C CYS A 143 20.56 -29.05 -9.83
N LYS A 144 20.82 -28.34 -10.92
CA LYS A 144 22.13 -27.80 -11.26
C LYS A 144 22.21 -26.35 -10.80
N VAL A 145 23.31 -26.00 -10.13
CA VAL A 145 23.58 -24.61 -9.77
C VAL A 145 24.01 -23.85 -11.02
N ILE A 146 23.21 -22.87 -11.44
CA ILE A 146 23.49 -21.99 -12.58
C ILE A 146 24.26 -20.76 -12.13
N ASN A 147 23.84 -20.14 -11.02
CA ASN A 147 24.59 -19.06 -10.38
C ASN A 147 24.81 -19.43 -8.91
N GLY A 148 26.09 -19.53 -8.53
CA GLY A 148 26.49 -19.90 -7.18
C GLY A 148 26.46 -18.73 -6.19
N GLY A 149 26.68 -19.01 -4.91
CA GLY A 149 26.68 -18.00 -3.87
C GLY A 149 26.74 -18.57 -2.46
N GLU A 150 26.76 -17.69 -1.46
CA GLU A 150 26.63 -18.08 -0.06
C GLU A 150 25.15 -18.34 0.29
N LEU A 151 24.81 -19.60 0.55
CA LEU A 151 23.51 -19.97 1.08
C LEU A 151 23.50 -19.83 2.61
N GLY A 152 22.55 -19.07 3.14
CA GLY A 152 22.25 -19.00 4.57
C GLY A 152 21.00 -19.80 4.95
N GLU A 153 20.65 -19.74 6.23
CA GLU A 153 19.42 -20.35 6.74
C GLU A 153 18.19 -19.50 6.46
N LYS A 154 17.02 -20.13 6.31
CA LYS A 154 15.72 -19.44 6.21
C LYS A 154 15.69 -18.38 5.10
N LYS A 155 16.40 -18.63 3.99
CA LYS A 155 16.42 -17.75 2.82
C LYS A 155 15.18 -17.97 1.97
N GLY A 156 14.65 -16.90 1.38
CA GLY A 156 13.50 -16.97 0.49
C GLY A 156 13.81 -17.83 -0.73
N VAL A 157 12.81 -18.60 -1.17
CA VAL A 157 12.86 -19.45 -2.36
C VAL A 157 11.72 -19.03 -3.28
N ASN A 158 12.06 -18.73 -4.52
CA ASN A 158 11.17 -18.22 -5.56
C ASN A 158 11.24 -19.13 -6.79
N VAL A 159 10.10 -19.35 -7.45
CA VAL A 159 10.04 -20.27 -8.60
C VAL A 159 9.31 -19.59 -9.77
N PRO A 160 10.05 -18.78 -10.56
CA PRO A 160 9.47 -18.01 -11.64
C PRO A 160 8.72 -18.88 -12.65
N ASN A 161 7.57 -18.39 -13.11
CA ASN A 161 6.69 -19.03 -14.11
C ASN A 161 6.07 -20.36 -13.68
N VAL A 162 6.06 -20.69 -12.38
CA VAL A 162 5.38 -21.86 -11.84
C VAL A 162 4.22 -21.42 -10.93
N LYS A 163 3.06 -22.06 -11.08
CA LYS A 163 1.89 -21.82 -10.22
C LYS A 163 2.03 -22.61 -8.93
N ILE A 164 2.60 -21.97 -7.92
CA ILE A 164 2.82 -22.56 -6.60
C ILE A 164 1.49 -22.77 -5.87
N LYS A 165 1.22 -23.95 -5.31
CA LYS A 165 -0.06 -24.23 -4.62
C LYS A 165 0.01 -23.94 -3.12
N LEU A 166 0.60 -22.81 -2.74
CA LEU A 166 0.57 -22.32 -1.37
C LEU A 166 -0.86 -21.85 -1.00
N PRO A 167 -1.26 -21.94 0.28
CA PRO A 167 -2.53 -21.37 0.74
C PRO A 167 -2.57 -19.86 0.49
N ALA A 168 -3.78 -19.29 0.46
CA ALA A 168 -3.97 -17.85 0.30
C ALA A 168 -3.45 -17.05 1.50
N LEU A 169 -3.68 -17.57 2.70
CA LEU A 169 -3.20 -17.03 3.98
C LEU A 169 -2.58 -18.16 4.80
N THR A 170 -1.50 -17.86 5.51
CA THR A 170 -0.99 -18.75 6.56
C THR A 170 -1.80 -18.60 7.85
N GLU A 171 -1.72 -19.55 8.77
CA GLU A 171 -2.37 -19.40 10.09
C GLU A 171 -1.79 -18.20 10.86
N LYS A 172 -0.48 -17.93 10.70
CA LYS A 172 0.13 -16.71 11.23
C LYS A 172 -0.51 -15.45 10.63
N ASP A 173 -0.74 -15.40 9.32
CA ASP A 173 -1.39 -14.22 8.72
C ASP A 173 -2.79 -14.00 9.29
N LYS A 174 -3.55 -15.08 9.52
CA LYS A 174 -4.88 -14.99 10.14
C LYS A 174 -4.80 -14.47 11.58
N GLU A 175 -3.81 -14.89 12.36
CA GLU A 175 -3.56 -14.36 13.70
C GLU A 175 -3.12 -12.89 13.68
N ASP A 176 -2.24 -12.52 12.75
CA ASP A 176 -1.78 -11.14 12.54
C ASP A 176 -2.98 -10.24 12.21
N ILE A 177 -3.88 -10.69 11.33
CA ILE A 177 -5.12 -9.97 10.97
C ILE A 177 -6.03 -9.81 12.20
N ARG A 178 -6.25 -10.88 12.98
CA ARG A 178 -7.05 -10.81 14.23
C ARG A 178 -6.44 -9.84 15.24
N PHE A 179 -5.12 -9.81 15.35
CA PHE A 179 -4.41 -8.80 16.13
C PHE A 179 -4.68 -7.39 15.61
N GLY A 180 -4.54 -7.16 14.30
CA GLY A 180 -4.83 -5.88 13.66
C GLY A 180 -6.25 -5.37 13.93
N ILE A 181 -7.24 -6.25 13.81
CA ILE A 181 -8.65 -5.98 14.14
C ILE A 181 -8.77 -5.54 15.61
N LYS A 182 -8.23 -6.34 16.54
CA LYS A 182 -8.32 -6.08 17.99
C LYS A 182 -7.68 -4.75 18.37
N GLN A 183 -6.58 -4.38 17.73
CA GLN A 183 -5.82 -3.17 18.06
C GLN A 183 -6.29 -1.90 17.31
N GLY A 184 -7.22 -2.04 16.36
CA GLY A 184 -7.79 -0.93 15.60
C GLY A 184 -6.82 -0.36 14.56
N PHE A 185 -6.13 -1.24 13.83
CA PHE A 185 -5.41 -0.85 12.62
C PHE A 185 -6.38 -0.28 11.57
N ASP A 186 -5.86 0.50 10.62
CA ASP A 186 -6.67 1.16 9.61
C ASP A 186 -6.64 0.38 8.27
N PHE A 187 -5.52 -0.29 7.99
CA PHE A 187 -5.27 -1.04 6.76
C PHE A 187 -4.60 -2.40 7.02
N ILE A 188 -4.80 -3.34 6.10
CA ILE A 188 -4.01 -4.55 5.92
C ILE A 188 -3.37 -4.51 4.53
N ALA A 189 -2.07 -4.72 4.42
CA ALA A 189 -1.41 -5.08 3.18
C ALA A 189 -1.18 -6.60 3.17
N ALA A 190 -1.86 -7.30 2.27
CA ALA A 190 -1.77 -8.75 2.14
C ALA A 190 -0.65 -9.13 1.17
N SER A 191 0.35 -9.87 1.67
CA SER A 191 1.51 -10.33 0.89
C SER A 191 1.18 -11.50 -0.03
N PHE A 192 1.93 -11.61 -1.13
CA PHE A 192 1.87 -12.67 -2.14
C PHE A 192 0.48 -12.96 -2.71
N VAL A 193 -0.34 -11.92 -2.89
CA VAL A 193 -1.70 -12.07 -3.41
C VAL A 193 -1.66 -12.49 -4.88
N ARG A 194 -2.33 -13.62 -5.16
CA ARG A 194 -2.39 -14.24 -6.49
C ARG A 194 -3.79 -14.30 -7.07
N THR A 195 -4.82 -14.29 -6.22
CA THR A 195 -6.22 -14.40 -6.63
C THR A 195 -7.11 -13.47 -5.81
N ALA A 196 -8.29 -13.16 -6.35
CA ALA A 196 -9.31 -12.39 -5.64
C ALA A 196 -9.85 -13.11 -4.38
N ASP A 197 -9.76 -14.44 -4.33
CA ASP A 197 -10.27 -15.24 -3.20
C ASP A 197 -9.50 -14.96 -1.91
N CYS A 198 -8.19 -14.74 -1.99
CA CYS A 198 -7.37 -14.29 -0.85
C CYS A 198 -7.95 -13.00 -0.24
N ILE A 199 -8.34 -12.06 -1.08
CA ILE A 199 -8.90 -10.78 -0.63
C ILE A 199 -10.29 -10.96 -0.03
N ARG A 200 -11.11 -11.85 -0.60
CA ARG A 200 -12.44 -12.17 -0.07
C ARG A 200 -12.34 -12.85 1.30
N GLU A 201 -11.42 -13.80 1.47
CA GLU A 201 -11.17 -14.46 2.76
C GLU A 201 -10.80 -13.44 3.85
N ILE A 202 -9.90 -12.49 3.56
CA ILE A 202 -9.57 -11.41 4.52
C ILE A 202 -10.80 -10.55 4.82
N LYS A 203 -11.58 -10.17 3.79
CA LYS A 203 -12.78 -9.34 3.97
C LYS A 203 -13.85 -10.03 4.81
N GLU A 204 -14.05 -11.33 4.62
CA GLU A 204 -14.95 -12.14 5.45
C GLU A 204 -14.52 -12.11 6.92
N MET A 205 -13.23 -12.29 7.21
CA MET A 205 -12.71 -12.18 8.59
C MET A 205 -12.94 -10.79 9.20
N LEU A 206 -12.83 -9.72 8.40
CA LEU A 206 -13.10 -8.36 8.85
C LEU A 206 -14.58 -8.13 9.13
N ASP A 207 -15.45 -8.59 8.23
CA ASP A 207 -16.90 -8.43 8.33
C ASP A 207 -17.46 -9.20 9.53
N GLU A 208 -17.00 -10.44 9.77
CA GLU A 208 -17.36 -11.25 10.94
C GLU A 208 -17.00 -10.55 12.26
N ALA A 209 -15.91 -9.81 12.27
CA ALA A 209 -15.45 -9.08 13.45
C ALA A 209 -15.99 -7.63 13.52
N GLY A 210 -16.77 -7.18 12.54
CA GLY A 210 -17.26 -5.79 12.45
C GLY A 210 -16.15 -4.75 12.26
N SER A 211 -15.00 -5.16 11.72
CA SER A 211 -13.87 -4.28 11.46
C SER A 211 -14.05 -3.48 10.16
N SER A 212 -13.65 -2.21 10.17
CA SER A 212 -13.71 -1.34 8.99
C SER A 212 -12.39 -1.24 8.22
N MET A 213 -11.38 -2.03 8.61
CA MET A 213 -10.05 -2.05 7.98
C MET A 213 -10.15 -2.24 6.46
N LYS A 214 -9.25 -1.59 5.73
CA LYS A 214 -9.18 -1.70 4.27
C LYS A 214 -8.08 -2.66 3.84
N VAL A 215 -8.35 -3.47 2.82
CA VAL A 215 -7.42 -4.49 2.32
C VAL A 215 -6.68 -4.00 1.08
N ILE A 216 -5.36 -3.92 1.18
CA ILE A 216 -4.44 -3.59 0.10
C ILE A 216 -3.77 -4.88 -0.38
N ALA A 217 -3.97 -5.25 -1.65
CA ALA A 217 -3.32 -6.44 -2.20
C ALA A 217 -1.89 -6.12 -2.66
N LYS A 218 -0.88 -6.88 -2.22
CA LYS A 218 0.49 -6.75 -2.73
C LYS A 218 0.66 -7.65 -3.94
N ILE A 219 1.01 -7.05 -5.07
CA ILE A 219 1.26 -7.77 -6.33
C ILE A 219 2.76 -7.97 -6.50
N GLU A 220 3.18 -9.24 -6.44
CA GLU A 220 4.58 -9.64 -6.26
C GLU A 220 5.03 -10.74 -7.23
N ASN A 221 4.12 -11.32 -8.02
CA ASN A 221 4.44 -12.41 -8.93
C ASN A 221 3.60 -12.38 -10.21
N ALA A 222 3.95 -13.26 -11.15
CA ALA A 222 3.30 -13.35 -12.45
C ALA A 222 1.80 -13.71 -12.34
N GLU A 223 1.41 -14.60 -11.43
CA GLU A 223 0.01 -15.01 -11.28
C GLU A 223 -0.88 -13.87 -10.77
N GLY A 224 -0.41 -13.08 -9.79
CA GLY A 224 -1.12 -11.88 -9.34
C GLY A 224 -1.29 -10.85 -10.45
N ILE A 225 -0.35 -10.79 -11.40
CA ILE A 225 -0.45 -9.93 -12.58
C ILE A 225 -1.43 -10.48 -13.61
N GLU A 226 -1.48 -11.79 -13.83
CA GLU A 226 -2.48 -12.45 -14.69
C GLU A 226 -3.90 -12.18 -14.18
N ASN A 227 -4.10 -12.25 -12.86
CA ASN A 227 -5.40 -12.08 -12.20
C ASN A 227 -5.70 -10.64 -11.76
N LEU A 228 -4.88 -9.67 -12.19
CA LEU A 228 -4.86 -8.31 -11.66
C LEU A 228 -6.24 -7.63 -11.64
N ASP A 229 -7.05 -7.78 -12.69
CA ASP A 229 -8.35 -7.11 -12.78
C ASP A 229 -9.33 -7.62 -11.71
N SER A 230 -9.36 -8.93 -11.46
CA SER A 230 -10.21 -9.53 -10.42
C SER A 230 -9.75 -9.14 -9.02
N ILE A 231 -8.45 -8.99 -8.81
CA ILE A 231 -7.87 -8.56 -7.53
C ILE A 231 -8.20 -7.08 -7.28
N ILE A 232 -8.06 -6.21 -8.28
CA ILE A 232 -8.42 -4.79 -8.21
C ILE A 232 -9.90 -4.63 -7.85
N GLU A 233 -10.79 -5.43 -8.45
CA GLU A 233 -12.21 -5.38 -8.14
C GLU A 233 -12.48 -5.72 -6.66
N ALA A 234 -11.89 -6.80 -6.16
CA ALA A 234 -12.08 -7.30 -4.80
C ALA A 234 -11.40 -6.44 -3.72
N ALA A 235 -10.20 -5.90 -3.97
CA ALA A 235 -9.39 -5.17 -2.98
C ALA A 235 -9.84 -3.71 -2.81
N ASP A 236 -9.44 -3.08 -1.72
CA ASP A 236 -9.66 -1.65 -1.50
C ASP A 236 -8.52 -0.80 -2.10
N GLY A 237 -7.36 -1.41 -2.31
CA GLY A 237 -6.23 -0.84 -3.05
C GLY A 237 -5.20 -1.89 -3.42
N ILE A 238 -4.17 -1.48 -4.14
CA ILE A 238 -3.05 -2.32 -4.59
C ILE A 238 -1.72 -1.73 -4.14
N MET A 239 -0.78 -2.58 -3.77
CA MET A 239 0.62 -2.21 -3.58
C MET A 239 1.48 -2.89 -4.64
N VAL A 240 2.25 -2.09 -5.38
CA VAL A 240 3.25 -2.54 -6.34
C VAL A 240 4.56 -2.78 -5.58
N ALA A 241 4.81 -4.03 -5.18
CA ALA A 241 5.98 -4.44 -4.42
C ALA A 241 7.11 -4.88 -5.38
N ARG A 242 7.92 -3.89 -5.78
CA ARG A 242 8.88 -4.00 -6.90
C ARG A 242 10.07 -4.91 -6.61
N GLY A 243 10.51 -4.97 -5.35
CA GLY A 243 11.58 -5.85 -4.88
C GLY A 243 11.19 -7.30 -5.10
N ASP A 244 10.11 -7.76 -4.45
CA ASP A 244 9.61 -9.13 -4.59
C ASP A 244 9.23 -9.46 -6.04
N MET A 245 8.57 -8.53 -6.73
CA MET A 245 8.24 -8.67 -8.16
C MET A 245 9.46 -8.84 -9.05
N GLY A 246 10.57 -8.14 -8.76
CA GLY A 246 11.80 -8.21 -9.53
C GLY A 246 12.57 -9.53 -9.36
N VAL A 247 12.24 -10.32 -8.33
CA VAL A 247 12.77 -11.69 -8.17
C VAL A 247 12.00 -12.67 -9.05
N GLU A 248 10.67 -12.58 -9.08
CA GLU A 248 9.81 -13.50 -9.83
C GLU A 248 9.69 -13.17 -11.32
N ILE A 249 9.95 -11.92 -11.70
CA ILE A 249 9.71 -11.40 -13.06
C ILE A 249 10.98 -10.69 -13.54
N PRO A 250 11.37 -10.84 -14.81
CA PRO A 250 12.52 -10.13 -15.37
C PRO A 250 12.47 -8.63 -15.06
N ALA A 251 13.54 -8.12 -14.43
CA ALA A 251 13.60 -6.77 -13.89
C ALA A 251 13.30 -5.69 -14.94
N GLU A 252 13.68 -5.90 -16.20
CA GLU A 252 13.41 -4.98 -17.30
C GLU A 252 11.91 -4.84 -17.63
N LYS A 253 11.07 -5.80 -17.22
CA LYS A 253 9.61 -5.74 -17.40
C LYS A 253 8.90 -5.00 -16.27
N VAL A 254 9.50 -4.94 -15.07
CA VAL A 254 8.89 -4.36 -13.87
C VAL A 254 8.41 -2.91 -14.08
N PRO A 255 9.19 -1.99 -14.71
CA PRO A 255 8.72 -0.62 -14.94
C PRO A 255 7.45 -0.54 -15.78
N HIS A 256 7.31 -1.39 -16.79
CA HIS A 256 6.09 -1.44 -17.61
C HIS A 256 4.89 -1.98 -16.81
N ILE A 257 5.12 -3.02 -16.01
CA ILE A 257 4.08 -3.63 -15.17
C ILE A 257 3.59 -2.65 -14.10
N GLN A 258 4.49 -1.92 -13.43
CA GLN A 258 4.14 -0.85 -12.49
C GLN A 258 3.17 0.15 -13.13
N LYS A 259 3.53 0.71 -14.29
CA LYS A 259 2.69 1.66 -15.03
C LYS A 259 1.31 1.08 -15.36
N ARG A 260 1.25 -0.20 -15.72
CA ARG A 260 0.00 -0.89 -16.01
C ARG A 260 -0.88 -1.05 -14.76
N ILE A 261 -0.30 -1.46 -13.63
CA ILE A 261 -1.02 -1.62 -12.36
C ILE A 261 -1.58 -0.27 -11.90
N ILE A 262 -0.74 0.77 -11.85
CA ILE A 262 -1.14 2.12 -11.42
C ILE A 262 -2.28 2.65 -12.30
N ARG A 263 -2.18 2.49 -13.62
CA ARG A 263 -3.24 2.90 -14.55
C ARG A 263 -4.56 2.19 -14.28
N LYS A 264 -4.55 0.86 -14.16
CA LYS A 264 -5.77 0.06 -13.90
C LYS A 264 -6.41 0.42 -12.55
N CYS A 265 -5.61 0.65 -11.51
CA CYS A 265 -6.12 1.11 -10.21
C CYS A 265 -6.79 2.48 -10.31
N ASN A 266 -6.13 3.44 -10.99
CA ASN A 266 -6.69 4.75 -11.25
C ASN A 266 -8.01 4.69 -12.03
N GLU A 267 -8.09 3.86 -13.08
CA GLU A 267 -9.32 3.65 -13.87
C GLU A 267 -10.47 3.05 -13.04
N ALA A 268 -10.13 2.12 -12.13
CA ALA A 268 -11.05 1.43 -11.23
C ALA A 268 -11.41 2.21 -9.94
N CYS A 269 -10.84 3.41 -9.73
CA CYS A 269 -10.97 4.16 -8.47
C CYS A 269 -10.47 3.38 -7.25
N LYS A 270 -9.31 2.73 -7.35
CA LYS A 270 -8.66 2.02 -6.23
C LYS A 270 -7.35 2.70 -5.89
N THR A 271 -7.06 2.82 -4.61
CA THR A 271 -5.78 3.33 -4.13
C THR A 271 -4.64 2.48 -4.66
N VAL A 272 -3.56 3.10 -5.10
CA VAL A 272 -2.33 2.39 -5.46
C VAL A 272 -1.09 2.96 -4.76
N ILE A 273 -0.27 2.04 -4.25
CA ILE A 273 0.96 2.32 -3.52
C ILE A 273 2.14 1.81 -4.35
N THR A 274 3.15 2.65 -4.58
CA THR A 274 4.44 2.20 -5.14
C THR A 274 5.42 1.95 -4.00
N ALA A 275 5.96 0.74 -3.91
CA ALA A 275 6.70 0.27 -2.76
C ALA A 275 8.05 -0.35 -3.12
N THR A 276 8.94 -0.41 -2.11
CA THR A 276 10.30 -0.99 -2.12
C THR A 276 11.29 -0.26 -3.03
N GLN A 277 12.58 -0.24 -2.70
CA GLN A 277 13.65 0.34 -3.52
C GLN A 277 13.42 1.80 -3.95
N MET A 278 12.76 2.61 -3.11
CA MET A 278 12.47 4.01 -3.45
C MET A 278 13.70 4.89 -3.21
N LEU A 279 14.21 4.93 -1.97
CA LEU A 279 15.39 5.69 -1.58
C LEU A 279 16.38 4.80 -0.81
N ASP A 280 16.57 3.54 -1.22
CA ASP A 280 17.34 2.51 -0.49
C ASP A 280 18.74 2.99 -0.05
N SER A 281 19.43 3.75 -0.89
CA SER A 281 20.74 4.28 -0.57
C SER A 281 20.74 5.17 0.68
N MET A 282 19.58 5.75 1.04
CA MET A 282 19.40 6.56 2.25
C MET A 282 19.34 5.76 3.55
N ILE A 283 19.29 4.42 3.48
CA ILE A 283 19.59 3.56 4.64
C ILE A 283 21.00 3.87 5.16
N ARG A 284 21.94 4.12 4.24
CA ARG A 284 23.37 4.29 4.55
C ARG A 284 23.86 5.72 4.36
N ASN A 285 23.22 6.50 3.50
CA ASN A 285 23.69 7.82 3.06
C ASN A 285 22.69 8.94 3.38
N PRO A 286 23.13 10.18 3.63
CA PRO A 286 22.23 11.30 3.93
C PRO A 286 21.49 11.85 2.69
N ARG A 287 21.83 11.38 1.48
CA ARG A 287 21.23 11.82 0.22
C ARG A 287 21.06 10.62 -0.72
N PRO A 288 19.98 10.58 -1.51
CA PRO A 288 19.78 9.52 -2.48
C PRO A 288 20.62 9.74 -3.73
N THR A 289 20.66 8.72 -4.57
CA THR A 289 21.18 8.81 -5.93
C THR A 289 20.20 9.56 -6.85
N ARG A 290 20.70 10.06 -7.98
CA ARG A 290 19.82 10.68 -9.01
C ARG A 290 18.85 9.67 -9.63
N ALA A 291 19.23 8.39 -9.68
CA ALA A 291 18.39 7.31 -10.19
C ALA A 291 17.17 7.11 -9.28
N GLU A 292 17.37 7.03 -7.97
CA GLU A 292 16.29 6.93 -6.98
C GLU A 292 15.36 8.14 -7.01
N VAL A 293 15.90 9.36 -7.09
CA VAL A 293 15.07 10.58 -7.26
C VAL A 293 14.19 10.49 -8.50
N THR A 294 14.77 10.03 -9.61
CA THR A 294 14.05 9.86 -10.89
C THR A 294 12.99 8.77 -10.79
N ASP A 295 13.25 7.69 -10.07
CA ASP A 295 12.32 6.59 -9.87
C ASP A 295 11.09 7.03 -9.04
N VAL A 296 11.32 7.72 -7.92
CA VAL A 296 10.25 8.30 -7.10
C VAL A 296 9.41 9.28 -7.92
N ALA A 297 10.04 10.19 -8.67
CA ALA A 297 9.34 11.14 -9.53
C ALA A 297 8.50 10.42 -10.60
N ASN A 298 9.02 9.35 -11.22
CA ASN A 298 8.26 8.56 -12.19
C ASN A 298 7.06 7.85 -11.57
N ALA A 299 7.14 7.35 -10.33
CA ALA A 299 5.99 6.79 -9.64
C ALA A 299 4.87 7.85 -9.45
N VAL A 300 5.25 9.09 -9.15
CA VAL A 300 4.31 10.23 -9.06
C VAL A 300 3.72 10.56 -10.44
N TYR A 301 4.53 10.64 -11.50
CA TYR A 301 4.05 10.86 -12.87
C TYR A 301 3.12 9.76 -13.37
N ASP A 302 3.38 8.51 -12.97
CA ASP A 302 2.51 7.37 -13.29
C ASP A 302 1.13 7.49 -12.62
N GLY A 303 1.04 8.29 -11.56
CA GLY A 303 -0.19 8.62 -10.85
C GLY A 303 -0.42 7.75 -9.63
N THR A 304 0.64 7.31 -8.94
CA THR A 304 0.54 6.61 -7.65
C THR A 304 -0.17 7.48 -6.61
N ASP A 305 -1.01 6.89 -5.74
CA ASP A 305 -1.63 7.64 -4.64
C ASP A 305 -0.67 7.80 -3.47
N ALA A 306 0.18 6.79 -3.24
CA ALA A 306 1.19 6.79 -2.20
C ALA A 306 2.52 6.21 -2.65
N ILE A 307 3.58 6.61 -1.96
CA ILE A 307 4.96 6.12 -2.08
C ILE A 307 5.44 5.65 -0.71
N MET A 308 6.22 4.56 -0.68
CA MET A 308 6.55 3.89 0.58
C MET A 308 8.06 3.78 0.82
N LEU A 309 8.47 4.18 2.02
CA LEU A 309 9.80 3.92 2.58
C LEU A 309 9.79 2.62 3.39
N SER A 310 10.79 1.79 3.16
CA SER A 310 10.97 0.48 3.81
C SER A 310 12.08 0.56 4.85
N GLY A 311 13.29 0.10 4.51
CA GLY A 311 14.41 0.08 5.44
C GLY A 311 14.90 1.48 5.82
N GLU A 312 14.65 2.46 4.95
CA GLU A 312 15.07 3.85 5.10
C GLU A 312 14.58 4.45 6.43
N THR A 313 13.31 4.21 6.79
CA THR A 313 12.71 4.71 8.04
C THR A 313 12.79 3.69 9.18
N ALA A 314 12.74 2.40 8.87
CA ALA A 314 12.70 1.35 9.89
C ALA A 314 14.02 1.20 10.65
N MET A 315 15.14 1.11 9.93
CA MET A 315 16.48 0.88 10.50
C MET A 315 17.61 1.72 9.87
N GLY A 316 17.27 2.60 8.91
CA GLY A 316 18.24 3.45 8.23
C GLY A 316 18.90 4.50 9.13
N LYS A 317 20.07 5.00 8.74
CA LYS A 317 20.79 6.03 9.49
C LYS A 317 20.13 7.41 9.43
N TYR A 318 19.27 7.65 8.44
CA TYR A 318 18.72 8.97 8.12
C TYR A 318 17.18 8.92 7.92
N PRO A 319 16.41 8.45 8.91
CA PRO A 319 14.98 8.20 8.73
C PRO A 319 14.18 9.48 8.47
N VAL A 320 14.51 10.58 9.15
CA VAL A 320 13.80 11.87 9.00
C VAL A 320 14.16 12.53 7.67
N GLU A 321 15.43 12.47 7.27
CA GLU A 321 15.91 13.00 6.00
C GLU A 321 15.32 12.24 4.81
N ALA A 322 15.13 10.92 4.93
CA ALA A 322 14.48 10.12 3.89
C ALA A 322 13.02 10.58 3.67
N VAL A 323 12.27 10.84 4.74
CA VAL A 323 10.90 11.38 4.62
C VAL A 323 10.91 12.78 4.00
N LYS A 324 11.78 13.68 4.48
CA LYS A 324 11.91 15.04 3.93
C LYS A 324 12.25 15.03 2.44
N MET A 325 13.15 14.13 2.04
CA MET A 325 13.51 13.95 0.64
C MET A 325 12.33 13.41 -0.18
N MET A 326 11.61 12.41 0.33
CA MET A 326 10.41 11.88 -0.32
C MET A 326 9.33 12.96 -0.52
N VAL A 327 9.10 13.81 0.49
CA VAL A 327 8.22 14.99 0.38
C VAL A 327 8.72 15.94 -0.70
N SER A 328 10.00 16.32 -0.65
CA SER A 328 10.57 17.28 -1.60
C SER A 328 10.45 16.81 -3.04
N ILE A 329 10.67 15.52 -3.31
CA ILE A 329 10.53 14.96 -4.66
C ILE A 329 9.06 14.99 -5.09
N ALA A 330 8.14 14.58 -4.21
CA ALA A 330 6.71 14.58 -4.52
C ALA A 330 6.19 16.00 -4.81
N GLU A 331 6.51 16.98 -3.96
CA GLU A 331 6.06 18.36 -4.14
C GLU A 331 6.63 18.99 -5.43
N GLU A 332 7.93 18.82 -5.69
CA GLU A 332 8.54 19.33 -6.92
C GLU A 332 7.89 18.70 -8.15
N THR A 333 7.75 17.37 -8.16
CA THR A 333 7.16 16.63 -9.28
C THR A 333 5.71 17.02 -9.53
N GLU A 334 4.94 17.25 -8.47
CA GLU A 334 3.53 17.65 -8.55
C GLU A 334 3.32 19.00 -9.22
N THR A 335 4.30 19.92 -9.15
CA THR A 335 4.22 21.22 -9.85
C THR A 335 4.24 21.09 -11.37
N HIS A 336 4.77 19.98 -11.89
CA HIS A 336 4.89 19.70 -13.33
C HIS A 336 3.80 18.75 -13.84
N LEU A 337 2.82 18.37 -13.02
CA LEU A 337 1.71 17.51 -13.44
C LEU A 337 0.77 18.26 -14.38
N ASP A 338 0.46 17.63 -15.52
CA ASP A 338 -0.53 18.16 -16.45
C ASP A 338 -1.96 17.84 -15.96
N TYR A 339 -2.49 18.73 -15.13
CA TYR A 339 -3.87 18.70 -14.63
C TYR A 339 -4.93 18.71 -15.75
N THR A 340 -4.60 19.18 -16.96
CA THR A 340 -5.53 19.15 -18.09
C THR A 340 -5.73 17.74 -18.63
N ASN A 341 -4.68 16.92 -18.68
CA ASN A 341 -4.80 15.51 -19.07
C ASN A 341 -5.64 14.70 -18.08
N TYR A 342 -5.63 15.05 -16.79
CA TYR A 342 -6.47 14.39 -15.79
C TYR A 342 -7.97 14.60 -16.04
N ARG A 343 -8.38 15.72 -16.65
CA ARG A 343 -9.77 15.97 -17.09
C ARG A 343 -10.20 15.04 -18.22
N GLN A 344 -9.27 14.61 -19.06
CA GLN A 344 -9.52 13.72 -20.20
C GLN A 344 -9.35 12.23 -19.84
N ARG A 345 -9.07 11.90 -18.58
CA ARG A 345 -8.91 10.50 -18.17
C ARG A 345 -10.18 9.71 -18.46
N LYS A 346 -9.98 8.57 -19.10
CA LYS A 346 -11.04 7.58 -19.28
C LYS A 346 -11.31 6.92 -17.93
N VAL A 347 -12.59 6.79 -17.59
CA VAL A 347 -13.05 5.90 -16.53
C VAL A 347 -13.70 4.69 -17.17
N SER A 348 -13.78 3.57 -16.44
CA SER A 348 -14.47 2.38 -16.95
C SER A 348 -15.91 2.72 -17.36
N GLU A 349 -16.48 1.96 -18.31
CA GLU A 349 -17.85 2.21 -18.79
C GLU A 349 -18.87 2.16 -17.64
N GLN A 350 -18.67 1.23 -16.70
CA GLN A 350 -19.48 1.13 -15.48
C GLN A 350 -19.39 2.40 -14.61
N ASN A 351 -18.19 2.97 -14.47
CA ASN A 351 -18.00 4.22 -13.73
C ASN A 351 -18.58 5.43 -14.46
N MET A 352 -18.62 5.45 -15.79
CA MET A 352 -19.27 6.54 -16.55
C MET A 352 -20.78 6.66 -16.23
N LYS A 353 -21.46 5.53 -15.99
CA LYS A 353 -22.90 5.49 -15.67
C LYS A 353 -23.18 5.60 -14.16
N ASN A 354 -22.16 5.75 -13.32
CA ASN A 354 -22.30 5.87 -11.87
C ASN A 354 -22.61 7.33 -11.47
N ILE A 355 -23.71 7.54 -10.74
CA ILE A 355 -24.14 8.88 -10.27
C ILE A 355 -23.03 9.60 -9.49
N SER A 356 -22.37 8.89 -8.57
CA SER A 356 -21.30 9.47 -7.75
C SER A 356 -20.12 9.92 -8.59
N ASN A 357 -19.73 9.12 -9.59
CA ASN A 357 -18.66 9.50 -10.49
C ASN A 357 -19.03 10.71 -11.36
N ALA A 358 -20.26 10.76 -11.87
CA ALA A 358 -20.74 11.90 -12.65
C ALA A 358 -20.76 13.20 -11.83
N VAL A 359 -21.26 13.15 -10.59
CA VAL A 359 -21.28 14.31 -9.70
C VAL A 359 -19.87 14.71 -9.26
N CYS A 360 -18.99 13.76 -8.92
CA CYS A 360 -17.60 14.09 -8.56
C CYS A 360 -16.83 14.67 -9.75
N PHE A 361 -17.03 14.16 -10.96
CA PHE A 361 -16.46 14.73 -12.18
C PHE A 361 -16.95 16.17 -12.39
N ALA A 362 -18.26 16.41 -12.28
CA ALA A 362 -18.84 17.74 -12.40
C ALA A 362 -18.29 18.71 -11.33
N SER A 363 -18.13 18.25 -10.09
CA SER A 363 -17.52 19.01 -8.99
C SER A 363 -16.08 19.41 -9.30
N VAL A 364 -15.28 18.48 -9.83
CA VAL A 364 -13.88 18.75 -10.20
C VAL A 364 -13.78 19.68 -11.40
N SER A 365 -14.61 19.48 -12.43
CA SER A 365 -14.66 20.38 -13.59
C SER A 365 -15.07 21.79 -13.17
N THR A 366 -16.13 21.89 -12.36
CA THR A 366 -16.62 23.18 -11.86
C THR A 366 -15.56 23.87 -11.03
N ALA A 367 -14.92 23.17 -10.08
CA ALA A 367 -13.86 23.74 -9.25
C ALA A 367 -12.69 24.27 -10.09
N HIS A 368 -12.33 23.58 -11.18
CA HIS A 368 -11.32 24.07 -12.11
C HIS A 368 -11.79 25.33 -12.85
N ASP A 369 -12.98 25.30 -13.45
CA ASP A 369 -13.47 26.36 -14.34
C ASP A 369 -13.75 27.68 -13.61
N VAL A 370 -14.12 27.60 -12.33
CA VAL A 370 -14.34 28.77 -11.46
C VAL A 370 -13.12 29.12 -10.61
N GLU A 371 -11.98 28.44 -10.82
CA GLU A 371 -10.74 28.62 -10.06
C GLU A 371 -10.96 28.52 -8.54
N ALA A 372 -11.78 27.56 -8.10
CA ALA A 372 -12.07 27.34 -6.68
C ALA A 372 -10.82 26.94 -5.89
N ASP A 373 -10.68 27.49 -4.70
CA ASP A 373 -9.54 27.22 -3.80
C ASP A 373 -9.59 25.80 -3.20
N VAL A 374 -10.81 25.29 -2.98
CA VAL A 374 -11.05 24.06 -2.23
C VAL A 374 -12.30 23.30 -2.68
N ILE A 375 -12.21 21.98 -2.65
CA ILE A 375 -13.33 21.05 -2.73
C ILE A 375 -13.55 20.44 -1.34
N ILE A 376 -14.71 20.69 -0.75
CA ILE A 376 -15.07 20.17 0.58
C ILE A 376 -15.98 18.95 0.40
N ALA A 377 -15.57 17.82 0.98
CA ALA A 377 -16.19 16.52 0.76
C ALA A 377 -16.55 15.82 2.08
N PRO A 378 -17.69 16.16 2.70
CA PRO A 378 -18.23 15.40 3.81
C PRO A 378 -18.64 13.99 3.37
N SER A 379 -18.10 12.98 4.04
CA SER A 379 -18.25 11.58 3.69
C SER A 379 -18.12 10.67 4.91
N ILE A 380 -19.17 9.90 5.22
CA ILE A 380 -19.15 8.96 6.35
C ILE A 380 -18.04 7.91 6.17
N SER A 381 -17.92 7.34 4.96
CA SER A 381 -16.97 6.26 4.63
C SER A 381 -15.70 6.72 3.90
N GLY A 382 -15.58 8.02 3.58
CA GLY A 382 -14.48 8.55 2.77
C GLY A 382 -14.59 8.22 1.27
N PHE A 383 -15.74 7.69 0.84
CA PHE A 383 -15.98 7.32 -0.56
C PHE A 383 -16.01 8.55 -1.49
N THR A 384 -16.64 9.65 -1.06
CA THR A 384 -16.74 10.88 -1.87
C THR A 384 -15.37 11.49 -2.13
N SER A 385 -14.54 11.62 -1.10
CA SER A 385 -13.19 12.18 -1.21
C SER A 385 -12.29 11.31 -2.09
N MET A 386 -12.45 9.99 -2.03
CA MET A 386 -11.75 9.06 -2.92
C MET A 386 -12.16 9.23 -4.39
N MET A 387 -13.46 9.35 -4.66
CA MET A 387 -13.97 9.61 -6.02
C MET A 387 -13.44 10.93 -6.60
N LEU A 388 -13.35 11.98 -5.77
CA LEU A 388 -12.74 13.25 -6.16
C LEU A 388 -11.24 13.13 -6.41
N SER A 389 -10.52 12.48 -5.49
CA SER A 389 -9.07 12.27 -5.53
C SER A 389 -8.61 11.64 -6.84
N LYS A 390 -9.39 10.70 -7.40
CA LYS A 390 -9.10 10.05 -8.68
C LYS A 390 -8.95 11.02 -9.85
N TRP A 391 -9.76 12.08 -9.88
CA TRP A 391 -9.72 13.08 -10.94
C TRP A 391 -8.56 14.06 -10.80
N ARG A 392 -7.79 13.93 -9.71
CA ARG A 392 -6.57 14.67 -9.42
C ARG A 392 -6.77 16.20 -9.61
N PRO A 393 -7.84 16.80 -9.02
CA PRO A 393 -8.18 18.21 -9.24
C PRO A 393 -7.03 19.13 -8.83
N GLY A 394 -6.87 20.27 -9.49
CA GLY A 394 -5.92 21.32 -9.04
C GLY A 394 -6.29 21.93 -7.69
N ALA A 395 -7.58 22.04 -7.37
CA ALA A 395 -8.07 22.51 -6.07
C ALA A 395 -7.70 21.54 -4.93
N ARG A 396 -7.55 22.07 -3.71
CA ARG A 396 -7.34 21.24 -2.51
C ARG A 396 -8.59 20.40 -2.24
N ILE A 397 -8.44 19.13 -1.86
CA ILE A 397 -9.58 18.32 -1.41
C ILE A 397 -9.54 18.21 0.10
N ILE A 398 -10.62 18.59 0.77
CA ILE A 398 -10.79 18.37 2.20
C ILE A 398 -11.86 17.30 2.41
N GLY A 399 -11.45 16.12 2.86
CA GLY A 399 -12.35 15.01 3.17
C GLY A 399 -12.77 15.07 4.63
N MET A 400 -14.07 15.14 4.90
CA MET A 400 -14.58 15.29 6.26
C MET A 400 -15.37 14.06 6.70
N SER A 401 -15.14 13.53 7.91
CA SER A 401 -15.90 12.37 8.41
C SER A 401 -16.14 12.43 9.91
N PRO A 402 -17.30 11.97 10.42
CA PRO A 402 -17.52 11.76 11.86
C PRO A 402 -16.76 10.56 12.43
N SER A 403 -16.22 9.68 11.58
CA SER A 403 -15.47 8.51 11.99
C SER A 403 -13.97 8.78 11.94
N MET A 404 -13.29 8.75 13.10
CA MET A 404 -11.83 8.88 13.14
C MET A 404 -11.11 7.74 12.40
N ALA A 405 -11.70 6.56 12.31
CA ALA A 405 -11.16 5.48 11.49
C ALA A 405 -11.17 5.87 10.00
N THR A 406 -12.26 6.46 9.52
CA THR A 406 -12.36 6.97 8.15
C THR A 406 -11.42 8.15 7.90
N VAL A 407 -11.28 9.07 8.87
CA VAL A 407 -10.31 10.18 8.79
C VAL A 407 -8.89 9.63 8.58
N ARG A 408 -8.49 8.60 9.34
CA ARG A 408 -7.20 7.93 9.13
C ARG A 408 -7.14 7.19 7.79
N GLN A 409 -8.21 6.51 7.37
CA GLN A 409 -8.25 5.82 6.08
C GLN A 409 -8.13 6.77 4.87
N MET A 410 -8.58 8.01 5.00
CA MET A 410 -8.38 9.03 3.97
C MET A 410 -6.91 9.45 3.79
N GLN A 411 -6.00 9.08 4.71
CA GLN A 411 -4.56 9.34 4.57
C GLN A 411 -3.88 8.60 3.41
N LEU A 412 -4.54 7.61 2.79
CA LEU A 412 -4.06 6.99 1.55
C LEU A 412 -4.71 7.56 0.27
N GLN A 413 -5.60 8.55 0.39
CA GLN A 413 -6.24 9.16 -0.76
C GLN A 413 -5.42 10.35 -1.26
N TRP A 414 -4.94 10.29 -2.50
CA TRP A 414 -4.11 11.34 -3.08
C TRP A 414 -4.77 12.73 -2.96
N GLY A 415 -4.01 13.74 -2.52
CA GLY A 415 -4.45 15.13 -2.46
C GLY A 415 -5.57 15.43 -1.45
N VAL A 416 -6.03 14.44 -0.68
CA VAL A 416 -7.08 14.61 0.35
C VAL A 416 -6.44 15.02 1.67
N ILE A 417 -6.94 16.10 2.26
CA ILE A 417 -6.65 16.53 3.63
C ILE A 417 -7.82 16.02 4.50
N PRO A 418 -7.60 15.00 5.34
CA PRO A 418 -8.68 14.42 6.12
C PRO A 418 -8.92 15.20 7.41
N VAL A 419 -10.19 15.48 7.70
CA VAL A 419 -10.60 16.25 8.88
C VAL A 419 -11.77 15.54 9.55
N TRP A 420 -11.76 15.50 10.88
CA TRP A 420 -12.93 15.06 11.61
C TRP A 420 -14.03 16.12 11.58
N SER A 421 -15.27 15.70 11.38
CA SER A 421 -16.42 16.62 11.41
C SER A 421 -17.62 15.99 12.08
N ARG A 422 -18.48 16.83 12.66
CA ARG A 422 -19.74 16.37 13.24
C ARG A 422 -20.67 15.81 12.16
N ARG A 423 -21.48 14.82 12.53
CA ARG A 423 -22.60 14.39 11.69
C ARG A 423 -23.65 15.50 11.68
N ALA A 424 -24.17 15.83 10.51
CA ALA A 424 -25.28 16.77 10.33
C ALA A 424 -26.57 16.01 9.96
N GLU A 425 -27.73 16.57 10.29
CA GLU A 425 -29.04 16.00 9.98
C GLU A 425 -29.72 16.62 8.75
N SER A 426 -29.19 17.74 8.26
CA SER A 426 -29.66 18.42 7.04
C SER A 426 -28.50 18.84 6.14
N THR A 427 -28.79 19.15 4.87
CA THR A 427 -27.79 19.61 3.90
C THR A 427 -27.22 20.99 4.25
N ASP A 428 -28.06 21.92 4.70
CA ASP A 428 -27.59 23.26 5.08
C ASP A 428 -26.71 23.19 6.33
N GLU A 429 -27.13 22.43 7.36
CA GLU A 429 -26.31 22.19 8.54
C GLU A 429 -24.98 21.49 8.20
N LEU A 430 -24.97 20.57 7.24
CA LEU A 430 -23.74 19.93 6.76
C LEU A 430 -22.77 20.95 6.18
N ILE A 431 -23.27 21.89 5.39
CA ILE A 431 -22.47 22.94 4.76
C ILE A 431 -21.93 23.90 5.83
N ASP A 432 -22.81 24.43 6.67
CA ASP A 432 -22.45 25.42 7.69
C ASP A 432 -21.41 24.83 8.66
N ASN A 433 -21.69 23.65 9.25
CA ASN A 433 -20.76 22.97 10.15
C ASN A 433 -19.41 22.67 9.49
N SER A 434 -19.41 22.30 8.20
CA SER A 434 -18.17 22.02 7.48
C SER A 434 -17.33 23.29 7.35
N THR A 435 -17.94 24.42 6.97
CA THR A 435 -17.21 25.68 6.82
C THR A 435 -16.70 26.22 8.16
N GLU A 436 -17.49 26.14 9.23
CA GLU A 436 -17.10 26.59 10.57
C GLU A 436 -15.93 25.79 11.12
N GLU A 437 -15.98 24.46 11.05
CA GLU A 437 -14.92 23.58 11.55
C GLU A 437 -13.61 23.79 10.78
N LEU A 438 -13.68 23.98 9.46
CA LEU A 438 -12.50 24.21 8.63
C LEU A 438 -11.90 25.60 8.86
N LYS A 439 -12.71 26.63 9.10
CA LYS A 439 -12.23 27.96 9.50
C LYS A 439 -11.54 27.91 10.86
N ALA A 440 -12.14 27.22 11.82
CA ALA A 440 -11.56 27.07 13.17
C ALA A 440 -10.19 26.39 13.14
N LYS A 441 -9.97 25.46 12.20
CA LYS A 441 -8.69 24.79 11.96
C LYS A 441 -7.74 25.57 11.04
N GLY A 442 -8.14 26.72 10.50
CA GLY A 442 -7.35 27.52 9.58
C GLY A 442 -7.09 26.85 8.23
N LEU A 443 -7.93 25.88 7.83
CA LEU A 443 -7.80 25.16 6.56
C LEU A 443 -8.51 25.89 5.41
N VAL A 444 -9.49 26.73 5.73
CA VAL A 444 -10.15 27.64 4.79
C VAL A 444 -10.27 29.03 5.40
N HIS A 445 -10.38 30.05 4.55
CA HIS A 445 -10.42 31.46 4.94
C HIS A 445 -11.57 32.21 4.29
N SER A 446 -12.05 33.28 4.95
CA SER A 446 -13.06 34.17 4.38
C SER A 446 -12.60 34.75 3.03
N GLY A 447 -13.47 34.70 2.03
CA GLY A 447 -13.19 35.12 0.66
C GLY A 447 -12.72 34.00 -0.28
N GLU A 448 -12.39 32.80 0.23
CA GLU A 448 -12.11 31.63 -0.62
C GLU A 448 -13.41 31.10 -1.27
N LEU A 449 -13.27 30.55 -2.48
CA LEU A 449 -14.37 29.93 -3.22
C LEU A 449 -14.30 28.40 -3.05
N ALA A 450 -15.40 27.80 -2.59
CA ALA A 450 -15.47 26.37 -2.32
C ALA A 450 -16.53 25.66 -3.18
N VAL A 451 -16.16 24.47 -3.67
CA VAL A 451 -17.12 23.50 -4.21
C VAL A 451 -17.38 22.43 -3.17
N ILE A 452 -18.62 22.33 -2.68
CA ILE A 452 -19.03 21.30 -1.72
C ILE A 452 -19.71 20.17 -2.47
N THR A 453 -19.33 18.93 -2.19
CA THR A 453 -20.02 17.75 -2.71
C THR A 453 -20.14 16.66 -1.65
N ALA A 454 -21.31 16.04 -1.60
CA ALA A 454 -21.64 15.04 -0.58
C ALA A 454 -22.68 14.05 -1.10
N GLY A 455 -22.90 13.00 -0.33
CA GLY A 455 -24.09 12.16 -0.45
C GLY A 455 -25.13 12.60 0.56
N VAL A 456 -26.31 12.99 0.09
CA VAL A 456 -27.44 13.36 0.95
C VAL A 456 -28.63 12.46 0.70
N VAL A 457 -29.41 12.23 1.74
CA VAL A 457 -30.65 11.45 1.71
C VAL A 457 -31.84 12.36 1.97
N THR A 458 -33.02 11.95 1.54
CA THR A 458 -34.27 12.64 1.88
C THR A 458 -34.47 12.66 3.40
N TYR A 459 -35.17 13.67 3.92
CA TYR A 459 -35.48 13.79 5.35
C TYR A 459 -36.09 12.52 5.98
N ALA A 460 -36.92 11.78 5.23
CA ALA A 460 -37.51 10.51 5.67
C ALA A 460 -36.48 9.40 5.95
N ARG A 461 -35.32 9.46 5.30
CA ARG A 461 -34.23 8.48 5.38
C ARG A 461 -32.99 9.03 6.11
N ARG A 462 -33.11 10.16 6.82
CA ARG A 462 -31.97 10.85 7.48
C ARG A 462 -31.16 10.00 8.47
N HIS A 463 -31.75 8.91 8.95
CA HIS A 463 -31.07 7.95 9.82
C HIS A 463 -30.12 7.00 9.07
N GLU A 464 -30.32 6.83 7.77
CA GLU A 464 -29.50 5.99 6.89
C GLU A 464 -28.31 6.75 6.32
N ALA A 465 -27.22 6.04 6.01
CA ALA A 465 -26.10 6.61 5.28
C ALA A 465 -26.46 6.75 3.79
N ALA A 466 -26.06 7.87 3.17
CA ALA A 466 -26.16 8.02 1.73
C ALA A 466 -25.30 6.97 1.02
N THR A 467 -25.87 6.30 0.03
CA THR A 467 -25.17 5.27 -0.75
C THR A 467 -24.43 5.83 -1.97
N GLN A 468 -24.66 7.10 -2.31
CA GLN A 468 -24.10 7.77 -3.48
C GLN A 468 -23.77 9.22 -3.17
N THR A 469 -22.73 9.75 -3.82
CA THR A 469 -22.49 11.20 -3.90
C THR A 469 -23.44 11.78 -4.94
N ASN A 470 -24.32 12.69 -4.54
CA ASN A 470 -25.46 13.08 -5.40
C ASN A 470 -25.76 14.58 -5.42
N ILE A 471 -24.96 15.41 -4.73
CA ILE A 471 -25.10 16.87 -4.77
C ILE A 471 -23.75 17.57 -4.99
N MET A 472 -23.83 18.77 -5.53
CA MET A 472 -22.73 19.73 -5.65
C MET A 472 -23.28 21.13 -5.40
N ARG A 473 -22.55 21.98 -4.67
CA ARG A 473 -22.89 23.39 -4.44
C ARG A 473 -21.62 24.23 -4.45
N ILE A 474 -21.68 25.40 -5.09
CA ILE A 474 -20.62 26.41 -5.02
C ILE A 474 -21.01 27.40 -3.91
N ILE A 475 -20.06 27.74 -3.04
CA ILE A 475 -20.25 28.76 -2.00
C ILE A 475 -19.02 29.67 -1.92
N ASN A 476 -19.24 30.90 -1.50
CA ASN A 476 -18.18 31.74 -0.95
C ASN A 476 -18.05 31.42 0.54
N ILE A 477 -16.82 31.35 1.02
CA ILE A 477 -16.54 31.17 2.43
C ILE A 477 -16.66 32.54 3.11
N ASP A 478 -17.70 32.75 3.93
CA ASP A 478 -18.04 34.07 4.51
C ASP A 478 -17.33 34.42 5.83
#